data_AF-A0A8C6S3M3-F1
#
_entry.id   AF-A0A8C6S3M3-F1
#
_cell.length_a   1.000
_cell.length_b   1.000
_cell.length_c   1.000
_cell.angle_alpha   90.00
_cell.angle_beta   90.00
_cell.angle_gamma   90.00
#
_symmetry.space_group_name_H-M   'P 1'
#
loop_
_entity.id
_entity.type
_entity.pdbx_description
1 polymer ?
#
loop_
_entity_poly.entity_id
_entity_poly.type
_entity_poly.pdbx_seq_one_letter_code
_entity_poly.pdbx_strand_id
1 'polypeptide(L)'
;DDSKSEFSWAPDTKCKLVSFSPKDRPPAPVNVSIMHLRADSATVSWDVPEGDTIIGFSISQQRQDGHMQRFIREVNTTSRSCVLWDLEEETDYIIQVQSIGLYGESQASIKVPFRTLKKTDRFLSNSSNQGRLQHLQTGEMIIIVVVLVMWAAVIALFCRQYDIIKDNDSSNNKEKAKPSSEHSTPEHHSGGLLRSKVRAAGQFSETGSHSVK
;
A
#
# COMPACT_ATOMS: atom_id res chain seq x y z
N ASP A 1 -39.71 35.68 -46.17
CA ASP A 1 -38.96 36.76 -45.50
C ASP A 1 -39.50 36.92 -44.08
N ASP A 2 -39.50 35.84 -43.31
CA ASP A 2 -38.38 35.32 -42.51
C ASP A 2 -38.19 36.15 -41.22
N SER A 3 -38.91 35.70 -40.19
CA SER A 3 -38.82 36.15 -38.82
C SER A 3 -37.50 35.66 -38.21
N LYS A 4 -36.67 36.56 -37.70
CA LYS A 4 -35.55 36.18 -36.83
C LYS A 4 -35.63 36.91 -35.49
N SER A 5 -36.18 36.18 -34.53
CA SER A 5 -36.05 36.40 -33.10
C SER A 5 -34.59 36.23 -32.67
N GLU A 6 -33.96 37.28 -32.15
CA GLU A 6 -32.75 37.15 -31.35
C GLU A 6 -33.08 37.43 -29.88
N PHE A 7 -33.28 36.33 -29.16
CA PHE A 7 -33.41 36.27 -27.72
C PHE A 7 -31.99 36.36 -27.13
N SER A 8 -31.58 37.56 -26.73
CA SER A 8 -30.30 37.76 -26.05
C SER A 8 -30.41 37.27 -24.61
N TRP A 9 -29.92 36.06 -24.33
CA TRP A 9 -29.63 35.64 -22.97
C TRP A 9 -28.35 36.37 -22.53
N ALA A 10 -28.45 37.32 -21.62
CA ALA A 10 -27.30 37.77 -20.84
C ALA A 10 -27.40 37.09 -19.48
N PRO A 11 -26.40 36.28 -19.04
CA PRO A 11 -26.37 35.87 -17.66
C PRO A 11 -25.81 37.04 -16.85
N ASP A 12 -26.67 37.76 -16.15
CA ASP A 12 -26.30 38.80 -15.16
C ASP A 12 -25.65 38.21 -13.90
N THR A 13 -24.73 37.26 -14.08
CA THR A 13 -23.95 36.69 -12.98
C THR A 13 -22.73 37.56 -12.76
N LYS A 14 -22.96 38.75 -12.22
CA LYS A 14 -21.89 39.48 -11.54
C LYS A 14 -21.49 38.63 -10.32
N CYS A 15 -20.56 37.71 -10.50
CA CYS A 15 -19.84 37.09 -9.40
C CYS A 15 -19.22 38.25 -8.61
N LYS A 16 -19.86 38.65 -7.51
CA LYS A 16 -19.25 39.55 -6.54
C LYS A 16 -17.96 38.85 -6.13
N LEU A 17 -16.83 39.32 -6.65
CA LEU A 17 -15.54 39.00 -6.10
C LEU A 17 -15.57 39.59 -4.68
N VAL A 18 -15.90 38.78 -3.68
CA VAL A 18 -15.76 39.19 -2.29
C VAL A 18 -14.27 39.36 -2.09
N SER A 19 -13.80 40.60 -2.16
CA SER A 19 -12.41 40.95 -1.97
C SER A 19 -12.15 40.91 -0.47
N PHE A 20 -11.74 39.74 0.04
CA PHE A 20 -11.26 39.61 1.40
C PHE A 20 -9.93 40.33 1.54
N SER A 21 -9.82 41.17 2.57
CA SER A 21 -8.61 41.95 2.81
C SER A 21 -7.45 41.01 3.15
N PRO A 22 -6.19 41.36 2.83
CA PRO A 22 -5.04 40.54 3.21
C PRO A 22 -4.92 40.27 4.71
N LYS A 23 -5.61 41.06 5.56
CA LYS A 23 -5.61 40.92 7.01
C LYS A 23 -6.55 39.82 7.54
N ASP A 24 -7.48 39.35 6.72
CA ASP A 24 -8.46 38.32 7.12
C ASP A 24 -7.98 36.91 6.73
N ARG A 25 -6.81 36.80 6.09
CA ARG A 25 -6.26 35.52 5.60
C ARG A 25 -5.31 34.94 6.65
N PRO A 26 -5.25 33.59 6.75
CA PRO A 26 -4.33 32.94 7.66
C PRO A 26 -2.86 33.27 7.35
N PRO A 27 -1.95 33.10 8.34
CA PRO A 27 -0.52 33.30 8.13
C PRO A 27 0.03 32.28 7.15
N ALA A 28 1.02 32.70 6.36
CA ALA A 28 1.75 31.82 5.47
C ALA A 28 2.57 30.79 6.27
N PRO A 29 2.63 29.52 5.83
CA PRO A 29 3.51 28.53 6.43
C PRO A 29 4.99 28.96 6.38
N VAL A 30 5.71 28.66 7.46
CA VAL A 30 7.14 28.94 7.64
C VAL A 30 7.91 27.64 7.84
N ASN A 31 9.25 27.68 7.87
CA ASN A 31 10.12 26.51 8.07
C ASN A 31 9.80 25.33 7.14
N VAL A 32 9.40 25.61 5.90
CA VAL A 32 9.13 24.58 4.90
C VAL A 32 10.43 23.81 4.62
N SER A 33 10.38 22.50 4.85
CA SER A 33 11.53 21.61 4.80
C SER A 33 11.17 20.30 4.11
N ILE A 34 12.19 19.68 3.50
CA ILE A 34 12.05 18.40 2.79
C ILE A 34 12.76 17.32 3.60
N MET A 35 12.04 16.25 3.89
CA MET A 35 12.50 15.08 4.65
C MET A 35 12.17 13.79 3.89
N HIS A 36 12.77 12.68 4.30
CA HIS A 36 12.52 11.35 3.71
C HIS A 36 12.59 11.34 2.18
N LEU A 37 13.57 12.05 1.62
CA LEU A 37 13.76 12.16 0.18
C LEU A 37 14.14 10.80 -0.43
N ARG A 38 13.39 10.40 -1.45
CA ARG A 38 13.58 9.15 -2.22
C ARG A 38 13.66 9.47 -3.72
N ALA A 39 13.70 8.43 -4.54
CA ALA A 39 13.67 8.56 -5.98
C ALA A 39 12.28 8.95 -6.52
N ASP A 40 11.21 8.52 -5.84
CA ASP A 40 9.82 8.66 -6.28
C ASP A 40 8.93 9.41 -5.29
N SER A 41 9.47 9.84 -4.16
CA SER A 41 8.71 10.41 -3.06
C SER A 41 9.55 11.31 -2.16
N ALA A 42 8.89 12.24 -1.48
CA ALA A 42 9.50 13.11 -0.48
C ALA A 42 8.44 13.50 0.56
N THR A 43 8.83 13.80 1.78
CA THR A 43 7.92 14.39 2.79
C THR A 43 8.21 15.88 2.91
N VAL A 44 7.19 16.71 2.75
CA VAL A 44 7.28 18.15 3.02
C VAL A 44 6.73 18.38 4.42
N SER A 45 7.43 19.16 5.23
CA SER A 45 6.97 19.61 6.55
C SER A 45 7.08 21.12 6.68
N TRP A 46 6.21 21.72 7.48
CA TRP A 46 6.17 23.16 7.70
C TRP A 46 5.71 23.50 9.12
N ASP A 47 5.86 24.75 9.51
CA ASP A 47 5.29 25.34 10.73
C ASP A 47 4.28 26.41 10.36
N VAL A 48 3.33 26.68 11.26
CA VAL A 48 2.36 27.76 11.10
C VAL A 48 2.48 28.70 12.29
N PRO A 49 2.69 30.01 12.06
CA PRO A 49 2.63 31.01 13.12
C PRO A 49 1.28 30.99 13.84
N GLU A 50 1.28 31.28 15.14
CA GLU A 50 0.05 31.39 15.91
C GLU A 50 -0.74 32.63 15.49
N GLY A 51 -2.08 32.54 15.42
CA GLY A 51 -2.92 33.71 15.18
C GLY A 51 -4.28 33.41 14.55
N ASP A 52 -4.38 32.40 13.68
CA ASP A 52 -5.59 32.12 12.91
C ASP A 52 -6.01 30.64 12.92
N THR A 53 -7.31 30.41 12.73
CA THR A 53 -7.87 29.06 12.58
C THR A 53 -7.55 28.49 11.20
N ILE A 54 -6.67 27.49 11.17
CA ILE A 54 -6.33 26.74 9.96
C ILE A 54 -7.26 25.54 9.81
N ILE A 55 -7.85 25.41 8.62
CA ILE A 55 -8.74 24.31 8.22
C ILE A 55 -7.97 23.27 7.40
N GLY A 56 -6.85 23.66 6.79
CA GLY A 56 -6.05 22.77 5.98
C GLY A 56 -4.87 23.46 5.30
N PHE A 57 -4.27 22.76 4.35
CA PHE A 57 -3.11 23.22 3.60
C PHE A 57 -3.23 22.91 2.11
N SER A 58 -2.67 23.79 1.29
CA SER A 58 -2.51 23.61 -0.15
C SER A 58 -1.02 23.57 -0.46
N ILE A 59 -0.55 22.49 -1.06
CA ILE A 59 0.84 22.27 -1.45
C ILE A 59 0.91 22.36 -2.97
N SER A 60 1.66 23.32 -3.48
CA SER A 60 2.00 23.37 -4.90
C SER A 60 3.36 22.73 -5.13
N GLN A 61 3.39 21.83 -6.10
CA GLN A 61 4.59 21.17 -6.59
C GLN A 61 4.77 21.53 -8.05
N GLN A 62 5.93 22.03 -8.42
CA GLN A 62 6.25 22.37 -9.80
C GLN A 62 7.60 21.76 -10.17
N ARG A 63 7.69 21.07 -11.31
CA ARG A 63 8.99 20.70 -11.88
C ARG A 63 9.71 21.95 -12.35
N GLN A 64 11.02 22.02 -12.15
CA GLN A 64 11.81 23.19 -12.54
C GLN A 64 11.82 23.41 -14.07
N ASP A 65 11.60 22.35 -14.85
CA ASP A 65 11.42 22.38 -16.30
C ASP A 65 10.11 23.05 -16.76
N GLY A 66 9.18 23.30 -15.83
CA GLY A 66 7.86 23.90 -16.10
C GLY A 66 6.85 22.96 -16.76
N HIS A 67 7.22 21.72 -17.07
CA HIS A 67 6.36 20.78 -17.79
C HIS A 67 5.25 20.17 -16.93
N MET A 68 5.43 20.18 -15.60
CA MET A 68 4.44 19.60 -14.69
C MET A 68 4.27 20.45 -13.43
N GLN A 69 3.00 20.68 -13.10
CA GLN A 69 2.59 21.31 -11.85
C GLN A 69 1.44 20.51 -11.24
N ARG A 70 1.53 20.26 -9.94
CA ARG A 70 0.57 19.52 -9.15
C ARG A 70 0.18 20.33 -7.93
N PHE A 71 -1.11 20.28 -7.60
CA PHE A 71 -1.65 20.86 -6.38
C PHE A 71 -2.23 19.77 -5.51
N ILE A 72 -1.85 19.75 -4.25
CA ILE A 72 -2.36 18.82 -3.24
C ILE A 72 -3.07 19.66 -2.20
N ARG A 73 -4.36 19.39 -2.00
CA ARG A 73 -5.20 20.15 -1.07
C ARG A 73 -5.72 19.23 0.02
N GLU A 74 -5.23 19.42 1.23
CA GLU A 74 -5.64 18.65 2.40
C GLU A 74 -6.50 19.55 3.30
N VAL A 75 -7.77 19.20 3.49
CA VAL A 75 -8.71 19.92 4.36
C VAL A 75 -9.14 19.05 5.53
N ASN A 76 -9.60 19.69 6.60
CA ASN A 76 -9.95 19.06 7.88
C ASN A 76 -8.75 18.36 8.53
N THR A 77 -7.57 18.94 8.32
CA THR A 77 -6.33 18.44 8.89
C THR A 77 -5.56 19.57 9.54
N THR A 78 -4.92 19.24 10.66
CA THR A 78 -3.90 20.08 11.30
C THR A 78 -2.50 19.52 11.06
N SER A 79 -2.38 18.45 10.26
CA SER A 79 -1.10 17.86 9.89
C SER A 79 -0.24 18.92 9.22
N ARG A 80 0.97 19.09 9.75
CA ARG A 80 1.96 20.03 9.21
C ARG A 80 3.00 19.33 8.34
N SER A 81 2.61 18.20 7.76
CA SER A 81 3.39 17.47 6.80
C SER A 81 2.51 16.77 5.77
N CYS A 82 3.03 16.66 4.55
CA CYS A 82 2.41 15.99 3.42
C CYS A 82 3.47 15.15 2.71
N VAL A 83 3.14 13.92 2.34
CA VAL A 83 3.98 13.11 1.48
C VAL A 83 3.69 13.49 0.03
N LEU A 84 4.73 13.70 -0.76
CA LEU A 84 4.66 13.83 -2.21
C LEU A 84 5.01 12.47 -2.81
N TRP A 85 4.17 11.99 -3.72
CA TRP A 85 4.31 10.72 -4.40
C TRP A 85 4.31 10.91 -5.92
N ASP A 86 4.69 9.84 -6.63
CA ASP A 86 4.84 9.80 -8.09
C ASP A 86 5.81 10.87 -8.62
N LEU A 87 6.92 11.07 -7.90
CA LEU A 87 8.00 11.93 -8.38
C LEU A 87 8.85 11.19 -9.42
N GLU A 88 9.40 11.93 -10.36
CA GLU A 88 10.40 11.41 -11.27
C GLU A 88 11.77 11.43 -10.60
N GLU A 89 12.59 10.42 -10.84
CA GLU A 89 13.93 10.32 -10.27
C GLU A 89 14.86 11.40 -10.83
N GLU A 90 15.90 11.74 -10.07
CA GLU A 90 16.93 12.69 -10.47
C GLU A 90 16.38 14.03 -11.03
N THR A 91 15.21 14.45 -10.56
CA THR A 91 14.45 15.58 -11.11
C THR A 91 14.37 16.70 -10.09
N ASP A 92 14.57 17.94 -10.56
CA ASP A 92 14.46 19.15 -9.76
C ASP A 92 13.01 19.66 -9.68
N TYR A 93 12.55 19.89 -8.45
CA TYR A 93 11.21 20.36 -8.11
C TYR A 93 11.28 21.60 -7.22
N ILE A 94 10.21 22.40 -7.27
CA ILE A 94 9.98 23.56 -6.40
C ILE A 94 8.66 23.34 -5.67
N ILE A 95 8.67 23.49 -4.34
CA ILE A 95 7.49 23.41 -3.49
C ILE A 95 7.13 24.77 -2.91
N GLN A 96 5.84 25.05 -2.83
CA GLN A 96 5.28 26.08 -1.96
C GLN A 96 4.09 25.53 -1.19
N VAL A 97 3.85 26.06 0.01
CA VAL A 97 2.73 25.69 0.87
C VAL A 97 1.91 26.92 1.20
N GLN A 98 0.60 26.77 1.24
CA GLN A 98 -0.36 27.78 1.67
C GLN A 98 -1.24 27.21 2.78
N SER A 99 -1.53 28.04 3.77
CA SER A 99 -2.53 27.75 4.80
C SER A 99 -3.92 28.03 4.26
N ILE A 100 -4.89 27.19 4.58
CA ILE A 100 -6.29 27.36 4.21
C ILE A 100 -7.07 27.73 5.48
N GLY A 101 -7.71 28.90 5.47
CA GLY A 101 -8.54 29.39 6.57
C GLY A 101 -9.99 29.55 6.14
N LEU A 102 -10.82 30.09 7.04
CA LEU A 102 -12.25 30.33 6.79
C LEU A 102 -12.50 31.32 5.65
N TYR A 103 -11.62 32.32 5.51
CA TYR A 103 -11.77 33.44 4.57
C TYR A 103 -10.91 33.29 3.31
N GLY A 104 -10.27 32.13 3.13
CA GLY A 104 -9.45 31.82 1.95
C GLY A 104 -8.05 31.34 2.30
N GLU A 105 -7.20 31.31 1.27
CA GLU A 105 -5.83 30.82 1.35
C GLU A 105 -4.84 31.94 1.68
N SER A 106 -3.80 31.61 2.45
CA SER A 106 -2.70 32.51 2.77
C SER A 106 -1.89 32.88 1.53
N GLN A 107 -0.96 33.82 1.71
CA GLN A 107 0.17 33.93 0.80
C GLN A 107 0.96 32.61 0.75
N ALA A 108 1.58 32.33 -0.39
CA ALA A 108 2.45 31.17 -0.53
C ALA A 108 3.72 31.33 0.32
N SER A 109 4.18 30.23 0.87
CA SER A 109 5.49 30.16 1.53
C SER A 109 6.62 30.54 0.58
N ILE A 110 7.81 30.71 1.15
CA ILE A 110 9.05 30.72 0.36
C ILE A 110 9.12 29.47 -0.54
N LYS A 111 9.69 29.65 -1.73
CA LYS A 111 9.92 28.55 -2.67
C LYS A 111 11.05 27.68 -2.15
N VAL A 112 10.79 26.38 -2.02
CA VAL A 112 11.77 25.40 -1.55
C VAL A 112 12.14 24.47 -2.71
N PRO A 113 13.33 24.61 -3.30
CA PRO A 113 13.81 23.69 -4.32
C PRO A 113 14.32 22.39 -3.68
N PHE A 114 14.10 21.27 -4.35
CA PHE A 114 14.71 19.99 -3.99
C PHE A 114 14.86 19.12 -5.24
N ARG A 115 15.77 18.16 -5.17
CA ARG A 115 16.00 17.18 -6.25
C ARG A 115 15.76 15.78 -5.73
N THR A 116 15.00 14.97 -6.46
CA THR A 116 14.79 13.56 -6.11
C THR A 116 16.08 12.74 -6.28
N LEU A 117 16.16 11.62 -5.56
CA LEU A 117 17.31 10.72 -5.68
C LEU A 117 17.23 9.90 -6.97
N LYS A 118 18.33 9.27 -7.34
CA LYS A 118 18.34 8.24 -8.39
C LYS A 118 17.83 6.92 -7.83
N LYS A 119 16.96 6.22 -8.55
CA LYS A 119 16.57 4.85 -8.20
C LYS A 119 17.79 3.97 -8.35
N THR A 120 18.31 3.51 -7.22
CA THR A 120 19.38 2.51 -7.26
C THR A 120 18.71 1.19 -7.63
N ASP A 121 18.93 0.73 -8.86
CA ASP A 121 18.50 -0.61 -9.27
C ASP A 121 19.00 -1.62 -8.23
N ARG A 122 18.10 -2.46 -7.75
CA ARG A 122 18.35 -3.47 -6.70
C ARG A 122 19.32 -4.58 -7.12
N PHE A 123 20.20 -4.33 -8.09
CA PHE A 123 21.16 -5.30 -8.60
C PHE A 123 22.59 -4.80 -8.78
N LEU A 124 22.97 -3.59 -8.37
CA LEU A 124 24.39 -3.23 -8.38
C LEU A 124 24.88 -2.54 -7.09
N SER A 125 25.63 -3.33 -6.33
CA SER A 125 26.78 -2.97 -5.51
C SER A 125 26.55 -2.16 -4.23
N ASN A 126 26.58 -2.94 -3.13
CA ASN A 126 27.33 -2.65 -1.91
C ASN A 126 28.44 -1.60 -2.10
N SER A 127 28.14 -0.33 -1.85
CA SER A 127 29.17 0.67 -1.56
C SER A 127 28.55 1.87 -0.82
N SER A 128 29.00 2.01 0.42
CA SER A 128 29.27 3.27 1.11
C SER A 128 28.15 4.17 1.67
N ASN A 129 26.95 3.69 1.99
CA ASN A 129 26.05 4.46 2.92
C ASN A 129 25.21 3.59 3.86
N GLN A 130 25.69 2.39 4.18
CA GLN A 130 25.05 1.44 5.11
C GLN A 130 25.31 1.81 6.58
N GLY A 131 25.28 3.10 6.93
CA GLY A 131 25.70 3.58 8.26
C GLY A 131 24.58 4.08 9.16
N ARG A 132 23.40 4.44 8.62
CA ARG A 132 22.43 5.24 9.42
C ARG A 132 21.01 4.69 9.49
N LEU A 133 20.61 3.79 8.58
CA LEU A 133 19.28 3.17 8.61
C LEU A 133 19.27 1.78 9.25
N GLN A 134 20.43 1.14 9.44
CA GLN A 134 20.54 -0.17 10.10
C GLN A 134 20.54 -0.11 11.63
N HIS A 135 20.71 1.08 12.21
CA HIS A 135 20.90 1.23 13.66
C HIS A 135 19.60 1.08 14.47
N LEU A 136 18.45 1.44 13.91
CA LEU A 136 17.16 1.24 14.59
C LEU A 136 16.42 -0.03 14.15
N GLN A 137 16.72 -0.58 12.98
CA GLN A 137 16.01 -1.75 12.45
C GLN A 137 16.59 -3.09 12.95
N THR A 138 17.83 -3.13 13.44
CA THR A 138 18.45 -4.38 13.88
C THR A 138 17.87 -4.90 15.19
N GLY A 139 17.53 -4.03 16.15
CA GLY A 139 17.00 -4.44 17.46
C GLY A 139 15.54 -4.88 17.43
N GLU A 140 14.70 -4.20 16.65
CA GLU A 140 13.25 -4.48 16.59
C GLU A 140 12.95 -5.81 15.89
N MET A 141 13.70 -6.12 14.81
CA MET A 141 13.55 -7.39 14.09
C MET A 141 14.03 -8.58 14.94
N ILE A 142 15.06 -8.38 15.76
CA ILE A 142 15.53 -9.42 16.69
C ILE A 142 14.46 -9.73 17.73
N ILE A 143 13.79 -8.71 18.29
CA ILE A 143 12.71 -8.91 19.27
C ILE A 143 11.57 -9.71 18.64
N ILE A 144 11.13 -9.35 17.42
CA ILE A 144 10.06 -10.07 16.71
C ILE A 144 10.45 -11.54 16.47
N VAL A 145 11.68 -11.80 16.01
CA VAL A 145 12.17 -13.17 15.76
C VAL A 145 12.22 -13.99 17.04
N VAL A 146 12.72 -13.42 18.14
CA VAL A 146 12.79 -14.11 19.44
C VAL A 146 11.40 -14.44 19.95
N VAL A 147 10.45 -13.50 19.88
CA VAL A 147 9.05 -13.73 20.29
C VAL A 147 8.41 -14.83 19.44
N LEU A 148 8.61 -14.81 18.12
CA LEU A 148 8.08 -15.84 17.22
C LEU A 148 8.63 -17.24 17.54
N VAL A 149 9.93 -17.36 17.81
CA VAL A 149 10.56 -18.65 18.16
C VAL A 149 10.04 -19.16 19.50
N MET A 150 9.95 -18.30 20.51
CA MET A 150 9.46 -18.68 21.83
C MET A 150 8.00 -19.14 21.77
N TRP A 151 7.17 -18.47 20.96
CA TRP A 151 5.77 -18.82 20.77
C TRP A 151 5.60 -20.13 19.98
N ALA A 152 6.41 -20.35 18.95
CA ALA A 152 6.42 -21.61 18.19
C ALA A 152 6.83 -22.81 19.06
N ALA A 153 7.80 -22.63 19.96
CA ALA A 153 8.20 -23.67 20.91
C ALA A 153 7.05 -24.02 21.88
N VAL A 154 6.34 -23.02 22.40
CA VAL A 154 5.17 -23.21 23.26
C VAL A 154 4.06 -23.97 22.52
N ILE A 155 3.74 -23.57 21.29
CA ILE A 155 2.75 -24.27 20.45
C ILE A 155 3.18 -25.71 20.16
N ALA A 156 4.46 -25.95 19.84
CA ALA A 156 4.96 -27.30 19.60
C ALA A 156 4.86 -28.20 20.84
N LEU A 157 5.08 -27.65 22.03
CA LEU A 157 4.89 -28.37 23.30
C LEU A 157 3.41 -28.70 23.52
N PHE A 158 2.50 -27.75 23.28
CA PHE A 158 1.06 -28.01 23.34
C PHE A 158 0.61 -29.03 22.29
N CYS A 159 1.16 -29.00 21.07
CA CYS A 159 0.89 -30.02 20.05
C CYS A 159 1.36 -31.41 20.49
N ARG A 160 2.53 -31.55 21.11
CA ARG A 160 2.99 -32.85 21.64
C ARG A 160 2.20 -33.31 22.86
N GLN A 161 1.82 -32.40 23.75
CA GLN A 161 0.93 -32.71 24.87
C GLN A 161 -0.43 -33.19 24.34
N TYR A 162 -0.96 -32.55 23.30
CA TYR A 162 -2.23 -32.91 22.67
C TYR A 162 -2.14 -34.23 21.88
N ASP A 163 -1.01 -34.50 21.22
CA ASP A 163 -0.74 -35.78 20.55
C ASP A 163 -0.72 -36.93 21.55
N ILE A 164 -0.04 -36.76 22.70
CA ILE A 164 -0.02 -37.74 23.80
C ILE A 164 -1.43 -37.99 24.35
N ILE A 165 -2.28 -36.96 24.46
CA ILE A 165 -3.65 -37.10 24.97
C ILE A 165 -4.56 -37.76 23.91
N LYS A 166 -4.36 -37.48 22.62
CA LYS A 166 -5.20 -38.00 21.53
C LYS A 166 -4.83 -39.42 21.11
N ASP A 167 -3.55 -39.78 21.11
CA ASP A 167 -3.11 -41.16 20.80
C ASP A 167 -3.47 -42.14 21.92
N ASN A 168 -3.70 -41.65 23.14
CA ASN A 168 -4.15 -42.47 24.27
C ASN A 168 -5.59 -43.02 24.09
N ASP A 169 -6.47 -42.34 23.34
CA ASP A 169 -7.83 -42.82 23.04
C ASP A 169 -7.85 -44.02 22.07
N SER A 170 -6.75 -44.25 21.33
CA SER A 170 -6.65 -45.36 20.37
C SER A 170 -6.18 -46.69 20.96
N SER A 171 -5.73 -46.70 22.23
CA SER A 171 -5.06 -47.87 22.83
C SER A 171 -5.94 -48.82 23.65
N ASN A 172 -7.24 -48.55 23.82
CA ASN A 172 -8.16 -49.43 24.56
C ASN A 172 -9.31 -50.04 23.72
N ASN A 173 -9.10 -50.28 22.42
CA ASN A 173 -10.01 -51.19 21.71
C ASN A 173 -9.27 -52.23 20.88
N LYS A 174 -8.99 -53.34 21.59
CA LYS A 174 -9.01 -54.73 21.13
C LYS A 174 -8.16 -55.14 19.91
N GLU A 175 -7.28 -56.08 20.26
CA GLU A 175 -7.14 -57.40 19.62
C GLU A 175 -6.36 -57.51 18.30
N LYS A 176 -5.11 -57.95 18.47
CA LYS A 176 -4.62 -59.26 17.97
C LYS A 176 -4.41 -59.39 16.45
N ALA A 177 -3.17 -59.19 16.00
CA ALA A 177 -2.43 -60.16 15.18
C ALA A 177 -0.96 -59.75 14.99
N LYS A 178 -0.09 -60.76 14.91
CA LYS A 178 1.38 -60.75 14.84
C LYS A 178 1.98 -60.03 13.62
N PRO A 179 3.28 -59.66 13.69
CA PRO A 179 4.05 -59.22 12.53
C PRO A 179 4.52 -60.43 11.71
N SER A 180 4.45 -60.35 10.39
CA SER A 180 5.19 -61.23 9.49
C SER A 180 5.70 -60.47 8.29
N SER A 181 6.91 -60.86 7.93
CA SER A 181 7.92 -60.36 7.01
C SER A 181 7.56 -60.41 5.52
N GLU A 182 8.53 -59.92 4.74
CA GLU A 182 8.90 -60.25 3.35
C GLU A 182 8.38 -59.33 2.25
N HIS A 183 9.06 -59.08 1.13
CA HIS A 183 10.47 -59.15 0.67
C HIS A 183 10.37 -58.97 -0.86
N SER A 184 11.11 -57.99 -1.37
CA SER A 184 11.71 -57.86 -2.71
C SER A 184 10.92 -57.85 -4.03
N THR A 185 11.54 -57.05 -4.89
CA THR A 185 11.46 -56.73 -6.33
C THR A 185 11.52 -57.93 -7.30
N PRO A 186 11.26 -57.69 -8.61
CA PRO A 186 10.59 -58.63 -9.52
C PRO A 186 11.54 -59.41 -10.43
N GLU A 187 11.15 -60.61 -10.86
CA GLU A 187 11.76 -61.33 -11.98
C GLU A 187 10.72 -62.03 -12.89
N HIS A 188 11.13 -62.17 -14.14
CA HIS A 188 10.39 -62.34 -15.38
C HIS A 188 10.09 -63.83 -15.71
N HIS A 189 8.92 -64.14 -16.31
CA HIS A 189 8.79 -64.95 -17.56
C HIS A 189 7.39 -65.54 -17.81
N SER A 190 6.90 -65.25 -19.03
CA SER A 190 6.29 -66.19 -19.99
C SER A 190 4.92 -66.85 -19.72
N GLY A 191 3.95 -66.48 -20.57
CA GLY A 191 3.15 -67.47 -21.30
C GLY A 191 1.65 -67.57 -20.96
N GLY A 192 0.81 -67.48 -22.00
CA GLY A 192 -0.59 -67.95 -22.00
C GLY A 192 -1.62 -66.81 -21.95
N LEU A 193 -2.01 -66.22 -23.08
CA LEU A 193 -3.16 -66.66 -23.89
C LEU A 193 -4.39 -66.96 -23.03
N LEU A 194 -5.40 -66.08 -23.07
CA LEU A 194 -6.78 -66.41 -23.45
C LEU A 194 -7.71 -65.20 -23.24
N ARG A 195 -8.37 -64.83 -24.36
CA ARG A 195 -9.81 -64.55 -24.44
C ARG A 195 -10.29 -63.25 -23.77
N SER A 196 -10.57 -62.21 -24.57
CA SER A 196 -11.93 -61.83 -25.04
C SER A 196 -12.84 -61.34 -23.90
N LYS A 197 -13.60 -60.25 -23.97
CA LYS A 197 -14.27 -59.62 -25.11
C LYS A 197 -14.89 -58.30 -24.59
N VAL A 198 -14.69 -57.21 -25.34
CA VAL A 198 -15.71 -56.23 -25.82
C VAL A 198 -16.60 -55.47 -24.83
N ARG A 199 -16.47 -54.13 -24.93
CA ARG A 199 -17.48 -53.04 -25.15
C ARG A 199 -18.73 -53.01 -24.23
N ALA A 200 -19.44 -51.92 -23.97
CA ALA A 200 -19.54 -50.56 -24.51
C ALA A 200 -20.28 -49.75 -23.40
N ALA A 201 -20.00 -48.46 -23.18
CA ALA A 201 -20.71 -47.30 -23.76
C ALA A 201 -22.24 -47.21 -23.46
N GLY A 202 -22.66 -46.06 -22.91
CA GLY A 202 -24.05 -45.59 -22.81
C GLY A 202 -24.32 -44.87 -21.47
N GLN A 203 -24.05 -43.57 -21.34
CA GLN A 203 -24.97 -42.43 -21.58
C GLN A 203 -26.19 -42.33 -20.63
N PHE A 204 -26.29 -41.17 -19.96
CA PHE A 204 -27.43 -40.22 -19.98
C PHE A 204 -28.02 -39.78 -18.63
N SER A 205 -28.53 -38.54 -18.64
CA SER A 205 -29.27 -37.71 -17.66
C SER A 205 -28.43 -37.07 -16.56
N GLU A 206 -28.14 -35.76 -16.54
CA GLU A 206 -28.93 -34.52 -16.72
C GLU A 206 -29.92 -34.25 -15.57
N THR A 207 -29.58 -33.27 -14.73
CA THR A 207 -30.51 -32.24 -14.21
C THR A 207 -29.72 -31.02 -13.72
N GLY A 208 -29.95 -29.87 -14.39
CA GLY A 208 -29.64 -28.53 -13.88
C GLY A 208 -30.51 -28.16 -12.66
N SER A 209 -30.06 -27.23 -11.81
CA SER A 209 -30.27 -25.78 -11.91
C SER A 209 -31.42 -25.29 -11.02
N HIS A 210 -31.10 -24.45 -10.03
CA HIS A 210 -31.81 -23.22 -9.60
C HIS A 210 -31.22 -22.81 -8.22
N SER A 211 -30.51 -21.70 -8.03
CA SER A 211 -30.79 -20.28 -8.30
C SER A 211 -31.76 -19.63 -7.30
N VAL A 212 -31.18 -18.73 -6.50
CA VAL A 212 -31.70 -17.45 -5.99
C VAL A 212 -32.87 -17.49 -4.98
N LYS A 213 -32.56 -17.05 -3.75
CA LYS A 213 -33.16 -15.85 -3.15
C LYS A 213 -32.23 -15.24 -2.11
#